data_AF-A0A973PUS1-F1
#
_entry.id   AF-A0A973PUS1-F1
#
_cell.length_a   1.000
_cell.length_b   1.000
_cell.length_c   1.000
_cell.angle_alpha   90.00
_cell.angle_beta   90.00
_cell.angle_gamma   90.00
#
_symmetry.space_group_name_H-M   'P 1'
#
loop_
_entity.id
_entity.type
_entity.pdbx_description
1 polymer ?
#
loop_
_entity_poly.entity_id
_entity_poly.type
_entity_poly.pdbx_seq_one_letter_code
_entity_poly.pdbx_strand_id
1 'polypeptide(L)'
;MVEFKVLGPLEMASEERVWRLTAPRQRQLFGLLLLNANRVVDVESLAMELWAGNPPKSAVTTIQTHIYQLRRFFDHEAGLPAGDELIVTRPPGYLVSVPEENVDVFVFRRLV
;
A
#
# COMPACT_ATOMS: atom_id res chain seq x y z
N MET A 1 -3.15 16.58 5.68
CA MET A 1 -3.69 15.35 5.04
C MET A 1 -2.56 14.70 4.25
N VAL A 2 -2.54 13.36 4.07
CA VAL A 2 -1.48 12.70 3.28
C VAL A 2 -1.93 12.29 1.91
N GLU A 3 -1.10 12.64 0.94
CA GLU A 3 -1.16 12.26 -0.46
C GLU A 3 -0.22 11.08 -0.74
N PHE A 4 -0.67 10.20 -1.63
CA PHE A 4 0.05 9.05 -2.13
C PHE A 4 0.33 9.25 -3.62
N LYS A 5 1.61 9.23 -3.99
CA LYS A 5 2.06 9.40 -5.37
C LYS A 5 2.54 8.06 -5.93
N VAL A 6 1.85 7.54 -6.94
CA VAL A 6 2.17 6.29 -7.62
C VAL A 6 2.52 6.48 -9.10
N LEU A 7 2.24 7.65 -9.70
CA LEU A 7 2.59 7.99 -11.09
C LEU A 7 4.04 8.48 -11.20
N GLY A 8 4.96 7.70 -10.63
CA GLY A 8 6.37 8.05 -10.45
C GLY A 8 6.99 7.19 -9.36
N PRO A 9 8.07 7.64 -8.70
CA PRO A 9 8.55 7.00 -7.48
C PRO A 9 7.43 6.98 -6.43
N LEU A 10 7.25 5.85 -5.75
CA LEU A 10 6.26 5.73 -4.68
C LEU A 10 6.63 6.65 -3.51
N GLU A 11 5.82 7.67 -3.29
CA GLU A 11 6.02 8.68 -2.25
C GLU A 11 4.73 8.92 -1.46
N MET A 12 4.89 9.25 -0.19
CA MET A 12 3.81 9.70 0.68
C MET A 12 4.17 11.09 1.15
N ALA A 13 3.26 12.05 1.03
CA ALA A 13 3.55 13.45 1.33
C ALA A 13 2.45 14.07 2.18
N SER A 14 2.84 14.82 3.21
CA SER A 14 1.99 15.82 3.87
C SER A 14 2.54 17.22 3.56
N GLU A 15 1.88 18.25 4.06
CA GLU A 15 2.36 19.63 3.97
C GLU A 15 3.76 19.82 4.60
N GLU A 16 4.11 18.99 5.59
CA GLU A 16 5.30 19.17 6.41
C GLU A 16 6.43 18.19 6.06
N ARG A 17 6.11 17.03 5.49
CA ARG A 17 7.08 15.95 5.31
C ARG A 17 6.78 15.03 4.14
N VAL A 18 7.85 14.52 3.53
CA VAL A 18 7.79 13.45 2.53
C VAL A 18 8.42 12.18 3.11
N TRP A 19 7.71 11.07 2.94
CA TRP A 19 8.13 9.75 3.35
C TRP A 19 8.32 8.85 2.13
N ARG A 20 9.33 7.98 2.20
CA ARG A 20 9.65 7.01 1.15
C ARG A 20 9.87 5.64 1.76
N LEU A 21 9.19 4.62 1.22
CA LEU A 21 9.45 3.22 1.57
C LEU A 21 10.78 2.80 0.93
N THR A 22 11.79 2.46 1.73
CA THR A 22 13.12 2.08 1.22
C THR A 22 13.18 0.62 0.78
N ALA A 23 12.45 -0.27 1.46
CA ALA A 23 12.42 -1.69 1.14
C ALA A 23 11.65 -1.94 -0.17
N PRO A 24 12.30 -2.53 -1.21
CA PRO A 24 11.68 -2.74 -2.52
C PRO A 24 10.38 -3.54 -2.46
N ARG A 25 10.34 -4.61 -1.64
CA ARG A 25 9.15 -5.47 -1.49
C ARG A 25 7.98 -4.77 -0.82
N GLN A 26 8.22 -4.01 0.25
CA GLN A 26 7.18 -3.22 0.91
C GLN A 26 6.62 -2.15 -0.04
N ARG A 27 7.51 -1.47 -0.79
CA ARG A 27 7.13 -0.48 -1.80
C ARG A 27 6.25 -1.10 -2.89
N GLN A 28 6.65 -2.26 -3.41
CA GLN A 28 5.88 -2.96 -4.44
C GLN A 28 4.50 -3.40 -3.92
N LEU A 29 4.45 -4.01 -2.73
CA LEU A 29 3.20 -4.43 -2.09
C LEU A 29 2.27 -3.23 -1.85
N PHE A 30 2.79 -2.15 -1.28
CA PHE A 30 1.98 -0.97 -1.00
C PHE A 30 1.50 -0.28 -2.29
N GLY A 31 2.36 -0.21 -3.32
CA GLY A 31 1.96 0.27 -4.64
C GLY A 31 0.83 -0.54 -5.27
N LEU A 32 0.89 -1.87 -5.21
CA LEU A 32 -0.19 -2.75 -5.70
C LEU A 32 -1.52 -2.50 -4.98
N LEU A 33 -1.46 -2.29 -3.66
CA LEU A 33 -2.65 -1.97 -2.87
C LEU A 33 -3.20 -0.56 -3.18
N LEU A 34 -2.33 0.44 -3.38
CA LEU A 34 -2.74 1.80 -3.74
C LEU A 34 -3.38 1.88 -5.14
N LEU A 35 -2.84 1.14 -6.12
CA LEU A 35 -3.46 0.99 -7.45
C LEU A 35 -4.87 0.37 -7.39
N ASN A 36 -5.17 -0.31 -6.28
CA ASN A 36 -6.45 -0.93 -5.97
C ASN A 36 -7.08 -0.36 -4.69
N ALA A 37 -6.80 0.92 -4.34
CA ALA A 37 -7.30 1.48 -3.10
C ALA A 37 -8.82 1.32 -2.97
N ASN A 38 -9.28 1.21 -1.73
CA ASN A 38 -10.69 0.98 -1.36
C ASN A 38 -11.29 -0.34 -1.86
N ARG A 39 -10.47 -1.25 -2.44
CA ARG A 39 -10.89 -2.59 -2.87
C ARG A 39 -10.03 -3.66 -2.21
N VAL A 40 -10.67 -4.78 -1.86
CA VAL A 40 -9.96 -5.95 -1.31
C VAL A 40 -9.13 -6.58 -2.43
N VAL A 41 -7.83 -6.71 -2.19
CA VAL A 41 -6.93 -7.52 -3.00
C VAL A 41 -6.66 -8.81 -2.25
N ASP A 42 -6.97 -9.93 -2.89
CA ASP A 42 -6.75 -11.27 -2.39
C ASP A 42 -5.25 -11.54 -2.13
N VAL A 43 -4.94 -12.24 -1.04
CA VAL A 43 -3.56 -12.49 -0.62
C VAL A 43 -2.81 -13.41 -1.57
N GLU A 44 -3.50 -14.37 -2.19
CA GLU A 44 -2.89 -15.25 -3.21
C GLU A 44 -2.59 -14.45 -4.49
N SER A 45 -3.51 -13.56 -4.90
CA SER A 45 -3.29 -12.63 -6.00
C SER A 45 -2.10 -11.70 -5.75
N LEU A 46 -1.96 -11.14 -4.54
CA LEU A 46 -0.79 -10.36 -4.13
C LEU A 46 0.51 -11.19 -4.22
N ALA A 47 0.48 -12.47 -3.84
CA ALA A 47 1.63 -13.36 -3.95
C ALA A 47 2.01 -13.60 -5.42
N MET A 48 1.03 -13.82 -6.29
CA MET A 48 1.29 -13.98 -7.73
C MET A 48 1.93 -12.73 -8.34
N GLU A 49 1.40 -11.54 -8.04
CA GLU A 49 1.93 -10.28 -8.56
C GLU A 49 3.35 -9.98 -8.03
N LEU A 50 3.57 -10.14 -6.72
CA LEU A 50 4.88 -9.86 -6.11
C LEU A 50 5.97 -10.81 -6.63
N TRP A 51 5.64 -12.06 -6.92
CA TRP A 51 6.63 -13.05 -7.40
C TRP A 51 6.49 -13.39 -8.89
N ALA A 52 5.86 -12.52 -9.68
CA ALA A 52 5.73 -12.69 -11.13
C ALA A 52 5.22 -14.09 -11.54
N GLY A 53 4.23 -14.59 -10.79
CA GLY A 53 3.58 -15.88 -11.01
C GLY A 53 4.27 -17.11 -10.41
N ASN A 54 5.40 -16.94 -9.72
CA ASN A 54 6.11 -18.06 -9.08
C ASN A 54 6.37 -17.81 -7.58
N PRO A 55 5.32 -17.71 -6.75
CA PRO A 55 5.47 -17.46 -5.33
C PRO A 55 6.13 -18.64 -4.60
N PRO A 56 7.08 -18.39 -3.67
CA PRO A 56 7.55 -19.42 -2.76
C PRO A 56 6.43 -19.86 -1.82
N LYS A 57 6.58 -21.03 -1.19
CA LYS A 57 5.65 -21.53 -0.16
C LYS A 57 5.44 -20.56 1.01
N SER A 58 6.41 -19.68 1.26
CA SER A 58 6.37 -18.68 2.33
C SER A 58 5.76 -17.34 1.91
N ALA A 59 5.27 -17.18 0.67
CA ALA A 59 4.85 -15.88 0.13
C ALA A 59 3.79 -15.19 0.99
N VAL A 60 2.75 -15.91 1.40
CA VAL A 60 1.67 -15.39 2.26
C VAL A 60 2.23 -14.89 3.60
N THR A 61 3.10 -15.66 4.25
CA THR A 61 3.74 -15.25 5.52
C THR A 61 4.65 -14.04 5.34
N THR A 62 5.36 -13.94 4.22
CA THR A 62 6.17 -12.78 3.87
C THR A 62 5.29 -11.54 3.65
N ILE A 63 4.15 -11.67 2.96
CA ILE A 63 3.17 -10.58 2.79
C ILE A 63 2.66 -10.11 4.15
N GLN A 64 2.22 -11.00 5.02
CA GLN A 64 1.75 -10.66 6.37
C GLN A 64 2.80 -9.89 7.16
N THR A 65 4.07 -10.30 7.07
CA THR A 65 5.20 -9.61 7.71
C THR A 65 5.39 -8.20 7.14
N HIS A 66 5.30 -8.04 5.82
CA HIS A 66 5.39 -6.72 5.18
C HIS A 66 4.20 -5.82 5.53
N ILE A 67 2.98 -6.36 5.61
CA ILE A 67 1.81 -5.61 6.09
C ILE A 67 2.02 -5.11 7.51
N TYR A 68 2.49 -5.98 8.42
CA TYR A 68 2.82 -5.59 9.79
C TYR A 68 3.88 -4.47 9.84
N GLN A 69 4.95 -4.60 9.06
CA GLN A 69 6.01 -3.59 8.99
C GLN A 69 5.50 -2.25 8.42
N LEU A 70 4.65 -2.29 7.39
CA LEU A 70 4.03 -1.10 6.82
C LEU A 70 3.12 -0.41 7.85
N ARG A 71 2.30 -1.17 8.58
CA ARG A 71 1.43 -0.60 9.63
C ARG A 71 2.25 0.11 10.71
N ARG A 72 3.30 -0.54 11.22
CA ARG A 72 4.21 0.09 12.19
C ARG A 72 4.91 1.32 11.64
N PHE A 73 5.27 1.33 10.37
CA PHE A 73 5.83 2.50 9.72
C PHE A 73 4.82 3.67 9.77
N PHE A 74 3.56 3.43 9.44
CA PHE A 74 2.52 4.46 9.51
C PHE A 74 2.23 4.94 10.93
N ASP A 75 2.19 4.03 11.90
CA ASP A 75 1.94 4.34 13.31
C ASP A 75 3.02 5.24 13.92
N HIS A 76 4.30 5.03 13.56
CA HIS A 76 5.43 5.64 14.26
C HIS A 76 6.13 6.75 13.48
N GLU A 77 6.24 6.64 12.15
CA GLU A 77 7.06 7.55 11.35
C GLU A 77 6.24 8.65 10.68
N ALA A 78 4.97 8.36 10.39
CA ALA A 78 4.19 9.19 9.50
C ALA A 78 3.15 10.06 10.22
N GLY A 79 2.77 9.75 11.47
CA GLY A 79 1.76 10.51 12.21
C GLY A 79 0.39 10.53 11.52
N LEU A 80 0.13 9.50 10.72
CA LEU A 80 -1.04 9.33 9.86
C LEU A 80 -2.13 8.56 10.60
N PRO A 81 -3.36 8.43 10.06
CA PRO A 81 -4.31 7.44 10.60
C PRO A 81 -3.59 6.13 10.89
N ALA A 82 -3.97 5.49 12.00
CA ALA A 82 -3.30 4.30 12.51
C ALA A 82 -3.09 3.31 11.36
N GLY A 83 -1.94 2.64 11.31
CA GLY A 83 -1.58 1.75 10.22
C GLY A 83 -2.65 0.70 9.93
N ASP A 84 -3.35 0.23 10.96
CA ASP A 84 -4.50 -0.68 10.86
C ASP A 84 -5.76 -0.06 10.21
N GLU A 85 -5.94 1.27 10.31
CA GLU A 85 -6.99 2.01 9.61
C GLU A 85 -6.62 2.23 8.14
N LEU A 86 -5.35 2.49 7.85
CA LEU A 86 -4.88 2.71 6.48
C LEU A 86 -4.81 1.40 5.69
N ILE A 87 -4.21 0.34 6.24
CA ILE A 87 -4.12 -0.98 5.60
C ILE A 87 -5.01 -1.94 6.36
N VAL A 88 -6.23 -2.15 5.87
CA VAL A 88 -7.26 -2.95 6.55
C VAL A 88 -7.16 -4.41 6.11
N THR A 89 -7.16 -5.34 7.08
CA THR A 89 -7.36 -6.77 6.79
C THR A 89 -8.84 -7.02 6.55
N ARG A 90 -9.20 -7.54 5.37
CA ARG A 90 -10.56 -7.94 5.04
C ARG A 90 -10.52 -9.21 4.18
N PRO A 91 -11.06 -10.36 4.66
CA PRO A 91 -11.01 -11.59 3.90
C PRO A 91 -11.53 -11.44 2.46
N PRO A 92 -10.85 -12.02 1.46
CA PRO A 92 -9.69 -12.94 1.58
C PRO A 92 -8.31 -12.26 1.64
N GLY A 93 -8.20 -10.94 1.82
CA GLY A 93 -6.89 -10.27 1.83
C GLY A 93 -6.86 -8.90 2.48
N TYR A 94 -6.37 -7.90 1.74
CA TYR A 94 -6.05 -6.57 2.28
C TYR A 94 -6.57 -5.46 1.36
N LEU A 95 -6.84 -4.30 1.93
CA LEU A 95 -7.15 -3.08 1.18
C LEU A 95 -6.45 -1.89 1.82
N VAL A 96 -6.17 -0.87 1.01
CA VAL A 96 -5.78 0.47 1.51
C VAL A 96 -7.03 1.34 1.55
N SER A 97 -7.39 1.84 2.73
CA SER A 97 -8.56 2.69 2.97
C SER A 97 -8.14 4.15 2.98
N VAL A 98 -8.44 4.86 1.90
CA VAL A 98 -8.01 6.25 1.70
C VAL A 98 -8.97 6.98 0.75
N PRO A 99 -9.27 8.27 0.96
CA PRO A 99 -9.99 9.05 -0.04
C PRO A 99 -9.30 8.99 -1.41
N GLU A 100 -10.07 8.82 -2.48
CA GLU A 100 -9.50 8.66 -3.83
C GLU A 100 -8.72 9.91 -4.28
N GLU A 101 -9.17 11.09 -3.86
CA GLU A 101 -8.50 12.37 -4.09
C GLU A 101 -7.08 12.45 -3.51
N ASN A 102 -6.75 11.57 -2.57
CA ASN A 102 -5.42 11.51 -1.97
C ASN A 102 -4.47 10.61 -2.76
N VAL A 103 -4.90 9.93 -3.82
CA VAL A 103 -4.04 9.07 -4.64
C VAL A 103 -4.00 9.63 -6.07
N ASP A 104 -2.81 10.01 -6.52
CA ASP A 104 -2.60 10.70 -7.81
C ASP A 104 -3.16 9.94 -9.02
N VAL A 105 -3.16 8.60 -9.00
CA VAL A 105 -3.74 7.77 -10.07
C VAL A 105 -5.24 7.94 -10.23
N PHE A 106 -6.00 8.11 -9.13
CA PHE A 106 -7.45 8.31 -9.23
C PHE A 106 -7.77 9.76 -9.64
N VAL A 107 -6.99 10.72 -9.14
CA VAL A 107 -7.07 12.11 -9.59
C VAL A 107 -6.82 12.21 -11.10
N PHE A 108 -5.76 11.57 -11.60
CA PHE A 108 -5.45 11.52 -13.03
C PHE A 108 -6.59 10.89 -13.85
N ARG A 109 -7.11 9.72 -13.43
CA ARG A 109 -8.21 9.02 -14.11
C ARG A 109 -9.51 9.83 -14.20
N ARG A 110 -9.72 10.80 -13.30
CA ARG A 110 -10.91 11.66 -13.32
C ARG A 110 -10.77 12.84 -14.30
N LEU A 111 -9.54 13.22 -14.65
CA LEU A 111 -9.23 14.42 -15.44
C LEU A 111 -8.94 14.13 -16.92
N VAL A 112 -8.94 12.86 -17.34
CA VAL A 112 -8.68 12.38 -18.71
C VAL A 112 -9.79 11.46 -19.16
#